data_AF-F9CV72-F1
#
_entry.id   AF-F9CV72-F1
#
_cell.length_a   1.000
_cell.length_b   1.000
_cell.length_c   1.000
_cell.angle_alpha   90.00
_cell.angle_beta   90.00
_cell.angle_gamma   90.00
#
_symmetry.space_group_name_H-M   'P 1'
#
loop_
_entity.id
_entity.type
_entity.pdbx_description
1 polymer ?
#
loop_
_entity_poly.entity_id
_entity_poly.type
_entity_poly.pdbx_seq_one_letter_code
_entity_poly.pdbx_strand_id
1 'polypeptide(L)'
;MSIRNLAGIAMGFDNFTSGKARLRMVTGNKFKIGDLNLLTKLFNEKYTKRFDGKLIRDIKIQKLQDFINNGQIELKIAITNSEMVSNLFSERIGIFKDGTGDAVAFTGTSSSLSTNVRDFESVDVFTSWNDKSRIERKIKDFEDLWENKTKFVQVHDFMEAERNNLLKYSPEWVFEV
;
A
#
# COMPACT_ATOMS: atom_id res chain seq x y z
N MET A 1 -3.91 5.36 -3.18
CA MET A 1 -4.19 4.44 -2.05
C MET A 1 -5.12 5.14 -1.05
N SER A 2 -6.05 4.43 -0.42
CA SER A 2 -6.88 4.96 0.69
C SER A 2 -6.45 4.37 2.04
N ILE A 3 -6.66 5.11 3.14
CA ILE A 3 -6.35 4.61 4.48
C ILE A 3 -7.20 3.40 4.85
N ARG A 4 -8.42 3.33 4.33
CA ARG A 4 -9.35 2.22 4.57
C ARG A 4 -8.81 0.92 4.00
N ASN A 5 -8.23 0.95 2.80
CA ASN A 5 -7.63 -0.23 2.19
C ASN A 5 -6.44 -0.72 3.02
N LEU A 6 -5.55 0.20 3.43
CA LEU A 6 -4.39 -0.13 4.26
C LEU A 6 -4.82 -0.77 5.60
N ALA A 7 -5.80 -0.17 6.28
CA ALA A 7 -6.36 -0.70 7.52
C ALA A 7 -7.04 -2.06 7.31
N GLY A 8 -7.78 -2.24 6.21
CA GLY A 8 -8.42 -3.51 5.86
C GLY A 8 -7.41 -4.64 5.67
N ILE A 9 -6.31 -4.36 4.97
CA ILE A 9 -5.20 -5.32 4.79
C ILE A 9 -4.56 -5.63 6.14
N ALA A 10 -4.10 -4.61 6.87
CA ALA A 10 -3.36 -4.82 8.12
C ALA A 10 -4.18 -5.54 9.20
N MET A 11 -5.49 -5.28 9.28
CA MET A 11 -6.39 -5.90 10.27
C MET A 11 -6.97 -7.23 9.81
N GLY A 12 -6.88 -7.56 8.52
CA GLY A 12 -7.34 -8.83 7.97
C GLY A 12 -6.47 -10.02 8.34
N PHE A 13 -5.30 -9.79 8.94
CA PHE A 13 -4.36 -10.85 9.31
C PHE A 13 -4.07 -10.82 10.82
N ASP A 14 -4.48 -11.85 11.56
CA ASP A 14 -4.23 -11.96 13.00
C ASP A 14 -2.74 -11.90 13.35
N ASN A 15 -1.88 -12.36 12.45
CA ASN A 15 -0.43 -12.32 12.60
C ASN A 15 0.17 -10.91 12.65
N PHE A 16 -0.56 -9.87 12.21
CA PHE A 16 -0.16 -8.49 12.45
C PHE A 16 -0.25 -8.13 13.93
N THR A 17 -1.31 -8.58 14.61
CA THR A 17 -1.51 -8.28 16.03
C THR A 17 -0.49 -8.98 16.93
N SER A 18 0.06 -10.12 16.51
CA SER A 18 1.12 -10.83 17.23
C SER A 18 2.54 -10.32 16.93
N GLY A 19 2.69 -9.29 16.09
CA GLY A 19 3.99 -8.74 15.71
C GLY A 19 4.79 -9.58 14.71
N LYS A 20 4.21 -10.67 14.19
CA LYS A 20 4.92 -11.66 13.34
C LYS A 20 4.80 -11.39 11.85
N ALA A 21 3.95 -10.44 11.45
CA ALA A 21 3.72 -10.08 10.05
C ALA A 21 4.29 -8.70 9.73
N ARG A 22 4.72 -8.55 8.47
CA ARG A 22 5.19 -7.29 7.87
C ARG A 22 4.46 -7.07 6.54
N LEU A 23 4.21 -5.80 6.23
CA LEU A 23 3.61 -5.32 4.99
C LEU A 23 4.53 -4.26 4.41
N ARG A 24 5.04 -4.56 3.21
CA ARG A 24 5.74 -3.60 2.36
C ARG A 24 4.79 -3.18 1.25
N MET A 25 4.60 -1.88 1.07
CA MET A 25 3.68 -1.35 0.07
C MET A 25 4.33 -0.22 -0.74
N VAL A 26 4.18 -0.29 -2.06
CA VAL A 26 4.52 0.79 -2.99
C VAL A 26 3.21 1.31 -3.61
N THR A 27 3.00 2.62 -3.61
CA THR A 27 1.84 3.27 -4.24
C THR A 27 2.29 4.45 -5.09
N GLY A 28 1.46 4.87 -6.05
CA GLY A 28 1.66 6.13 -6.76
C GLY A 28 1.52 7.36 -5.84
N ASN A 29 1.97 8.52 -6.33
CA ASN A 29 2.04 9.77 -5.57
C ASN A 29 0.74 10.58 -5.46
N LYS A 30 -0.40 10.06 -5.90
CA LYS A 30 -1.69 10.77 -5.87
C LYS A 30 -2.58 10.24 -4.74
N PHE A 31 -3.08 11.15 -3.89
CA PHE A 31 -3.87 10.83 -2.70
C PHE A 31 -5.10 11.74 -2.55
N LYS A 32 -6.17 11.23 -1.94
CA LYS A 32 -7.24 12.08 -1.41
C LYS A 32 -6.68 12.93 -0.27
N ILE A 33 -7.13 14.19 -0.15
CA ILE A 33 -6.66 15.12 0.89
C ILE A 33 -6.77 14.51 2.30
N GLY A 34 -7.91 13.90 2.61
CA GLY A 34 -8.15 13.28 3.92
C GLY A 34 -7.25 12.07 4.21
N ASP A 35 -6.95 11.26 3.19
CA ASP A 35 -6.05 10.11 3.32
C ASP A 35 -4.61 10.57 3.52
N LEU A 36 -4.14 11.55 2.72
CA LEU A 36 -2.78 12.07 2.82
C LEU A 36 -2.52 12.68 4.20
N ASN A 37 -3.41 13.58 4.65
CA ASN A 37 -3.29 14.22 5.96
C ASN A 37 -3.21 13.22 7.11
N LEU A 38 -3.94 12.11 7.03
CA LEU A 38 -3.92 11.07 8.05
C LEU A 38 -2.65 10.22 7.97
N LEU A 39 -2.22 9.84 6.77
CA LEU A 39 -0.96 9.11 6.57
C LEU A 39 0.24 9.93 7.07
N THR A 40 0.34 11.20 6.68
CA THR A 40 1.40 12.10 7.18
C THR A 40 1.42 12.15 8.70
N LYS A 41 0.25 12.24 9.36
CA LYS A 41 0.18 12.20 10.83
C LYS A 41 0.64 10.87 11.43
N LEU A 42 0.24 9.75 10.83
CA LEU A 42 0.59 8.41 11.30
C LEU A 42 2.09 8.09 11.16
N PHE A 43 2.74 8.60 10.09
CA PHE A 43 4.15 8.34 9.81
C PHE A 43 5.11 9.40 10.42
N ASN A 44 4.64 10.63 10.69
CA ASN A 44 5.47 11.71 11.23
C ASN A 44 5.53 11.72 12.76
N GLU A 45 4.40 11.48 13.42
CA GLU A 45 4.27 11.66 14.86
C GLU A 45 4.05 10.30 15.54
N LYS A 46 4.60 10.15 16.75
CA LYS A 46 3.91 9.37 17.78
C LYS A 46 2.57 10.07 18.08
N TYR A 47 1.62 9.94 17.16
CA TYR A 47 0.23 10.35 17.31
C TYR A 47 -0.24 9.93 18.70
N THR A 48 -0.55 10.91 19.55
CA THR A 48 -0.88 10.74 20.98
C THR A 48 -2.22 11.37 21.33
N LYS A 49 -2.94 11.93 20.35
CA LYS A 49 -4.25 12.55 20.61
C LYS A 49 -5.35 11.50 20.64
N ARG A 50 -6.11 11.49 21.75
CA ARG A 50 -7.43 10.86 21.83
C ARG A 50 -8.34 11.51 20.80
N PHE A 51 -8.79 10.74 19.81
CA PHE A 51 -9.79 11.16 18.84
C PHE A 51 -11.15 11.37 19.52
N ASP A 52 -11.87 12.40 19.08
CA ASP A 52 -13.15 12.85 19.63
C ASP A 52 -14.33 12.45 18.72
N GLY A 53 -14.49 11.15 18.41
CA GLY A 53 -15.77 10.67 17.87
C GLY A 53 -15.74 9.57 16.82
N LYS A 54 -15.40 8.34 17.22
CA LYS A 54 -16.21 7.10 17.09
C LYS A 54 -15.32 5.94 17.52
N LEU A 55 -15.51 5.45 18.75
CA LEU A 55 -14.65 4.50 19.46
C LEU A 55 -14.00 3.40 18.57
N ILE A 56 -14.76 2.78 17.67
CA ILE A 56 -14.26 1.71 16.78
C ILE A 56 -13.27 2.21 15.72
N ARG A 57 -13.53 3.39 15.13
CA ARG A 57 -12.61 4.00 14.15
C ARG A 57 -11.28 4.34 14.83
N ASP A 58 -11.35 4.83 16.07
CA ASP A 58 -10.20 5.30 16.82
C ASP A 58 -9.28 4.13 17.21
N ILE A 59 -9.85 3.00 17.63
CA ILE A 59 -9.09 1.76 17.90
C ILE A 59 -8.36 1.27 16.64
N LYS A 60 -9.02 1.33 15.48
CA LYS A 60 -8.42 0.90 14.21
C LYS A 60 -7.24 1.79 13.80
N ILE A 61 -7.38 3.11 13.95
CA ILE A 61 -6.32 4.06 13.67
C ILE A 61 -5.14 3.84 14.62
N GLN A 62 -5.41 3.64 15.91
CA GLN A 62 -4.36 3.39 16.91
C GLN A 62 -3.57 2.12 16.59
N LYS A 63 -4.24 1.01 16.28
CA LYS A 63 -3.57 -0.23 15.88
C LYS A 63 -2.70 -0.04 14.63
N LEU A 64 -3.21 0.71 13.65
CA LEU A 64 -2.45 0.99 12.43
C LEU A 64 -1.18 1.77 12.75
N GLN A 65 -1.27 2.74 13.66
CA GLN A 65 -0.13 3.48 14.15
C GLN A 65 0.88 2.58 14.87
N ASP A 66 0.41 1.67 15.74
CA ASP A 66 1.27 0.72 16.44
C ASP A 66 2.03 -0.17 15.45
N PHE A 67 1.36 -0.65 14.39
CA PHE A 67 2.02 -1.42 13.34
C PHE A 67 3.09 -0.62 12.59
N ILE A 68 2.84 0.66 12.29
CA ILE A 68 3.83 1.54 11.67
C ILE A 68 5.02 1.75 12.62
N ASN A 69 4.76 2.10 13.89
CA ASN A 69 5.78 2.34 14.91
C ASN A 69 6.66 1.10 15.17
N ASN A 70 6.08 -0.10 15.06
CA ASN A 70 6.80 -1.36 15.23
C ASN A 70 7.55 -1.81 13.96
N GLY A 71 7.53 -1.02 12.88
CA GLY A 71 8.15 -1.39 11.60
C GLY A 71 7.46 -2.55 10.89
N GLN A 72 6.19 -2.81 11.19
CA GLN A 72 5.40 -3.83 10.53
C GLN A 72 4.76 -3.33 9.23
N ILE A 73 4.62 -2.01 9.06
CA ILE A 73 4.10 -1.40 7.83
C ILE A 73 5.14 -0.41 7.31
N GLU A 74 5.61 -0.66 6.10
CA GLU A 74 6.52 0.21 5.36
C GLU A 74 5.82 0.66 4.06
N LEU A 75 5.86 1.97 3.82
CA LEU A 75 5.21 2.61 2.68
C LEU A 75 6.23 3.40 1.85
N LYS A 76 6.26 3.11 0.55
CA LYS A 76 7.06 3.82 -0.44
C LYS A 76 6.19 4.39 -1.56
N ILE A 77 6.71 5.42 -2.21
CA ILE A 77 6.02 6.20 -3.24
C ILE A 77 6.74 6.05 -4.56
N ALA A 78 6.04 5.50 -5.55
CA ALA A 78 6.49 5.40 -6.93
C ALA A 78 6.07 6.62 -7.74
N ILE A 79 7.03 7.21 -8.46
CA ILE A 79 6.86 8.35 -9.35
C ILE A 79 7.47 7.97 -10.69
N THR A 80 6.67 8.00 -11.75
CA THR A 80 7.14 7.79 -13.11
C THR A 80 7.92 9.03 -13.58
N ASN A 81 9.11 8.83 -14.13
CA ASN A 81 10.03 9.91 -14.50
C ASN A 81 10.36 9.96 -16.01
N SER A 82 9.47 9.43 -16.85
CA SER A 82 9.67 9.37 -18.30
C SER A 82 8.41 9.79 -19.04
N GLU A 83 8.56 10.54 -20.13
CA GLU A 83 7.48 10.85 -21.07
C GLU A 83 6.98 9.59 -21.81
N MET A 84 7.76 8.51 -21.81
CA MET A 84 7.39 7.22 -22.40
C MET A 84 6.46 6.39 -21.51
N VAL A 85 6.27 6.78 -20.25
CA VAL A 85 5.42 6.07 -19.29
C VAL A 85 4.37 7.03 -18.78
N SER A 86 3.11 6.59 -18.79
CA SER A 86 2.01 7.37 -18.22
C SER A 86 2.34 7.81 -16.79
N ASN A 87 1.93 9.03 -16.42
CA ASN A 87 2.11 9.60 -15.08
C ASN A 87 1.34 8.86 -13.96
N LEU A 88 0.87 7.64 -14.21
CA LEU A 88 0.04 6.83 -13.34
C LEU A 88 0.71 5.48 -13.12
N PHE A 89 1.14 5.26 -11.88
CA PHE A 89 1.50 3.93 -11.40
C PHE A 89 0.20 3.10 -11.24
N SER A 90 -0.05 2.18 -12.16
CA SER A 90 -1.29 1.39 -12.25
C SER A 90 -1.12 -0.10 -11.92
N GLU A 91 0.11 -0.52 -11.63
CA GLU A 91 0.42 -1.90 -11.30
C GLU A 91 -0.28 -2.34 -10.01
N ARG A 92 -0.86 -3.55 -10.05
CA ARG A 92 -1.62 -4.16 -8.96
C ARG A 92 -1.16 -5.60 -8.79
N ILE A 93 -0.20 -5.77 -7.90
CA ILE A 93 0.36 -7.05 -7.52
C ILE A 93 0.30 -7.15 -6.01
N GLY A 94 -0.05 -8.32 -5.49
CA GLY A 94 0.18 -8.65 -4.09
C GLY A 94 0.88 -9.99 -3.96
N ILE A 95 1.75 -10.08 -2.97
CA ILE A 95 2.57 -11.27 -2.69
C ILE A 95 2.47 -11.55 -1.20
N PHE A 96 1.99 -12.74 -0.87
CA PHE A 96 2.03 -13.31 0.47
C PHE A 96 3.14 -14.34 0.53
N LYS A 97 3.99 -14.25 1.55
CA LYS A 97 5.07 -15.20 1.79
C LYS A 97 5.04 -15.62 3.25
N ASP A 98 5.16 -16.91 3.51
CA ASP A 98 5.23 -17.44 4.86
C ASP A 98 6.68 -17.62 5.35
N GLY A 99 6.82 -18.09 6.60
CA GLY A 99 8.13 -18.33 7.22
C GLY A 99 8.90 -19.52 6.64
N THR A 100 8.24 -20.43 5.92
CA THR A 100 8.86 -21.57 5.25
C THR A 100 9.31 -21.25 3.83
N GLY A 101 8.90 -20.11 3.30
CA GLY A 101 9.26 -19.62 1.97
C GLY A 101 8.23 -19.90 0.89
N ASP A 102 7.11 -20.52 1.24
CA ASP A 102 5.98 -20.68 0.35
C ASP A 102 5.30 -19.33 0.12
N ALA A 103 4.80 -19.15 -1.10
CA ALA A 103 4.30 -17.87 -1.54
C ALA A 103 3.10 -17.99 -2.47
N VAL A 104 2.19 -17.03 -2.32
CA VAL A 104 1.02 -16.83 -3.17
C VAL A 104 1.14 -15.42 -3.74
N ALA A 105 1.04 -15.28 -5.05
CA ALA A 105 1.00 -13.98 -5.70
C ALA A 105 -0.27 -13.83 -6.51
N PHE A 106 -0.83 -12.63 -6.54
CA PHE A 106 -1.99 -12.31 -7.36
C PHE A 106 -1.76 -11.05 -8.17
N THR A 107 -2.43 -10.99 -9.33
CA THR A 107 -2.50 -9.81 -10.19
C THR A 107 -3.91 -9.62 -10.69
N GLY A 108 -4.35 -8.37 -10.83
CA GLY A 108 -5.69 -8.13 -11.31
C GLY A 108 -6.04 -6.67 -11.45
N THR A 109 -7.30 -6.40 -11.79
CA THR A 109 -7.81 -5.04 -11.94
C THR A 109 -8.27 -4.44 -10.61
N SER A 110 -8.21 -5.22 -9.51
CA SER A 110 -8.80 -4.82 -8.24
C SER A 110 -8.15 -3.59 -7.63
N SER A 111 -8.94 -2.53 -7.46
CA SER A 111 -8.45 -1.21 -7.05
C SER A 111 -8.85 -0.82 -5.63
N SER A 112 -9.88 -1.46 -5.07
CA SER A 112 -10.38 -1.13 -3.75
C SER A 112 -10.98 -2.34 -3.02
N LEU A 113 -10.85 -2.35 -1.68
CA LEU A 113 -11.55 -3.31 -0.82
C LEU A 113 -12.97 -2.82 -0.48
N SER A 114 -13.59 -2.10 -1.41
CA SER A 114 -14.94 -1.55 -1.27
C SER A 114 -15.96 -2.69 -1.12
N THR A 115 -16.74 -2.68 -0.04
CA THR A 115 -17.81 -3.66 0.20
C THR A 115 -19.17 -3.21 -0.33
N ASN A 116 -19.31 -1.93 -0.71
CA ASN A 116 -20.62 -1.32 -1.02
C ASN A 116 -20.95 -1.35 -2.51
N VAL A 117 -19.93 -1.17 -3.35
CA VAL A 117 -20.02 -1.29 -4.81
C VAL A 117 -18.92 -2.24 -5.22
N ARG A 118 -19.29 -3.34 -5.87
CA ARG A 118 -18.34 -4.29 -6.43
C ARG A 118 -18.13 -3.94 -7.90
N ASP A 119 -16.90 -3.61 -8.23
CA ASP A 119 -16.50 -3.46 -9.62
C ASP A 119 -16.48 -4.85 -10.30
N PHE A 120 -16.68 -4.88 -11.62
CA PHE A 120 -16.47 -6.10 -12.40
C PHE A 120 -14.96 -6.31 -12.58
N GLU A 121 -14.39 -7.25 -11.84
CA GLU A 121 -12.94 -7.42 -11.71
C GLU A 121 -12.49 -8.86 -12.03
N SER A 122 -11.26 -8.98 -12.54
CA SER A 122 -10.57 -10.25 -12.68
C SER A 122 -9.30 -10.26 -11.83
N VAL A 123 -9.02 -11.40 -11.21
CA VAL A 123 -7.82 -11.65 -10.41
C VAL A 123 -7.26 -13.02 -10.76
N ASP A 124 -6.01 -13.03 -11.20
CA ASP A 124 -5.23 -14.25 -11.40
C ASP A 124 -4.40 -14.53 -10.16
N VAL A 125 -4.39 -15.80 -9.71
CA VAL A 125 -3.66 -16.24 -8.52
C VAL A 125 -2.65 -17.32 -8.89
N PHE A 126 -1.44 -17.19 -8.36
CA PHE A 126 -0.31 -18.09 -8.57
C PHE A 126 0.25 -18.55 -7.23
N THR A 127 0.87 -19.73 -7.21
CA THR A 127 1.37 -20.36 -5.97
C THR A 127 2.75 -20.97 -6.20
N SER A 128 3.62 -20.94 -5.18
CA SER A 128 5.01 -21.42 -5.27
C SER A 128 5.10 -22.90 -5.62
N TRP A 129 4.14 -23.71 -5.15
CA TRP A 129 4.09 -25.15 -5.38
C TRP A 129 3.55 -25.55 -6.75
N ASN A 130 2.93 -24.63 -7.50
CA ASN A 130 2.41 -24.90 -8.85
C ASN A 130 3.15 -24.14 -9.96
N ASP A 131 3.58 -22.90 -9.73
CA ASP A 131 4.33 -22.09 -10.70
C ASP A 131 5.42 -21.26 -10.01
N LYS A 132 6.43 -21.96 -9.50
CA LYS A 132 7.58 -21.36 -8.81
C LYS A 132 8.25 -20.27 -9.64
N SER A 133 8.44 -20.49 -10.95
CA SER A 133 9.13 -19.54 -11.83
C SER A 133 8.40 -18.19 -11.91
N ARG A 134 7.07 -18.21 -11.94
CA ARG A 134 6.26 -16.99 -12.02
C ARG A 134 6.22 -16.26 -10.70
N ILE A 135 6.17 -16.99 -9.59
CA ILE A 135 6.29 -16.43 -8.24
C ILE A 135 7.64 -15.73 -8.07
N GLU A 136 8.74 -16.40 -8.44
CA GLU A 136 10.09 -15.83 -8.33
C GLU A 136 10.24 -14.56 -9.16
N ARG A 137 9.70 -14.52 -10.39
CA ARG A 137 9.67 -13.29 -11.20
C ARG A 137 8.91 -12.17 -10.49
N LYS A 138 7.69 -12.43 -9.99
CA LYS A 138 6.89 -11.40 -9.30
C LYS A 138 7.56 -10.88 -8.03
N ILE A 139 8.20 -11.76 -7.26
CA ILE A 139 8.99 -11.35 -6.10
C ILE A 139 10.14 -10.46 -6.55
N LYS A 140 10.90 -10.88 -7.56
CA LYS A 140 12.02 -10.10 -8.09
C LYS A 140 11.57 -8.72 -8.59
N ASP A 141 10.48 -8.66 -9.36
CA ASP A 141 9.93 -7.40 -9.88
C ASP A 141 9.55 -6.45 -8.74
N PHE A 142 8.93 -6.98 -7.67
CA PHE A 142 8.61 -6.20 -6.47
C PHE A 142 9.86 -5.73 -5.72
N GLU A 143 10.87 -6.59 -5.52
CA GLU A 143 12.10 -6.20 -4.84
C GLU A 143 12.89 -5.16 -5.65
N ASP A 144 12.98 -5.32 -6.96
CA ASP A 144 13.62 -4.33 -7.85
C ASP A 144 12.90 -2.98 -7.77
N LEU A 145 11.56 -2.97 -7.73
CA LEU A 145 10.79 -1.74 -7.50
C LEU A 145 11.08 -1.17 -6.10
N TRP A 146 11.02 -2.00 -5.07
CA TRP A 146 11.25 -1.60 -3.68
C TRP A 146 12.63 -0.97 -3.46
N GLU A 147 13.64 -1.52 -4.12
CA GLU A 147 15.04 -1.09 -4.08
C GLU A 147 15.36 0.03 -5.10
N ASN A 148 14.35 0.59 -5.77
CA ASN A 148 14.48 1.68 -6.73
C ASN A 148 15.38 1.33 -7.94
N LYS A 149 15.28 0.09 -8.44
CA LYS A 149 16.02 -0.44 -9.61
C LYS A 149 15.16 -0.54 -10.88
N THR A 150 13.84 -0.40 -10.75
CA THR A 150 12.91 -0.47 -11.88
C THR A 150 13.09 0.72 -12.81
N LYS A 151 13.23 0.46 -14.12
CA LYS A 151 13.39 1.52 -15.13
C LYS A 151 12.15 2.42 -15.18
N PHE A 152 12.37 3.70 -15.43
CA PHE A 152 11.32 4.72 -15.62
C PHE A 152 10.46 5.03 -14.39
N VAL A 153 10.80 4.49 -13.22
CA VAL A 153 10.11 4.71 -11.96
C VAL A 153 11.15 5.06 -10.90
N GLN A 154 10.90 6.11 -10.13
CA GLN A 154 11.63 6.46 -8.92
C GLN A 154 10.80 6.11 -7.70
N VAL A 155 11.41 5.45 -6.73
CA VAL A 155 10.77 5.02 -5.49
C VAL A 155 11.41 5.70 -4.31
N HIS A 156 10.61 6.40 -3.51
CA HIS A 156 11.02 7.14 -2.32
C HIS A 156 10.31 6.61 -1.08
N ASP A 157 10.95 6.71 0.10
CA ASP A 157 10.25 6.49 1.35
C ASP A 157 9.12 7.52 1.52
N PHE A 158 8.00 7.11 2.12
CA PHE A 158 6.82 8.00 2.25
C PHE A 158 7.16 9.37 2.85
N MET A 159 7.90 9.39 3.96
CA MET A 159 8.27 10.64 4.63
C MET A 159 9.36 11.43 3.89
N GLU A 160 10.16 10.77 3.05
CA GLU A 160 11.08 11.46 2.13
C GLU A 160 10.29 12.16 1.02
N ALA A 161 9.32 11.46 0.42
CA ALA A 161 8.47 12.01 -0.62
C ALA A 161 7.64 13.21 -0.12
N GLU A 162 7.11 13.14 1.10
CA GLU A 162 6.40 14.26 1.72
C GLU A 162 7.32 15.47 1.94
N ARG A 163 8.51 15.27 2.53
CA ARG A 163 9.48 16.35 2.77
C ARG A 163 9.95 17.04 1.48
N ASN A 164 10.02 16.29 0.38
CA ASN A 164 10.43 16.79 -0.93
C ASN A 164 9.24 17.29 -1.79
N ASN A 165 8.03 17.42 -1.21
CA ASN A 165 6.82 17.88 -1.91
C ASN A 165 6.47 17.05 -3.17
N LEU A 166 6.74 15.74 -3.12
CA LEU A 166 6.50 14.84 -4.25
C LEU A 166 5.07 14.26 -4.28
N LEU A 167 4.31 14.44 -3.20
CA LEU A 167 2.94 13.97 -3.06
C LEU A 167 1.96 14.97 -3.67
N LYS A 168 0.97 14.44 -4.40
CA LYS A 168 -0.04 15.22 -5.14
C LYS A 168 -1.43 14.90 -4.63
N TYR A 169 -2.27 15.92 -4.58
CA TYR A 169 -3.70 15.72 -4.35
C TYR A 169 -4.37 15.17 -5.61
N SER A 170 -5.22 14.16 -5.42
CA SER A 170 -6.09 13.65 -6.48
C SER A 170 -7.23 14.65 -6.72
N PRO A 171 -7.47 15.08 -7.97
CA PRO A 171 -8.52 16.04 -8.30
C PRO A 171 -9.89 15.35 -8.38
N GLU A 172 -10.24 14.48 -7.43
CA GLU A 172 -11.49 13.71 -7.48
C GLU A 172 -12.74 14.59 -7.60
N TRP A 173 -12.66 15.86 -7.17
CA TRP A 173 -13.67 16.89 -7.36
C TRP A 173 -13.90 17.31 -8.83
N VAL A 174 -13.03 16.93 -9.76
CA VAL A 174 -13.13 17.28 -11.20
C VAL A 174 -13.92 16.23 -11.98
N PHE A 175 -14.08 15.02 -11.44
CA PHE A 175 -14.74 13.90 -12.14
C PHE A 175 -16.12 13.54 -11.55
N GLU A 176 -16.60 14.28 -10.55
CA GLU A 176 -18.00 14.25 -10.13
C GLU A 176 -18.79 15.29 -10.97
N VAL A 177 -19.15 14.91 -12.20
CA VAL A 177 -20.18 15.58 -13.02
C VAL A 177 -21.23 14.56 -13.43
#